data_AF-A0A162A5H9-F1
#
_entry.id   AF-A0A162A5H9-F1
#
_cell.length_a   1.000
_cell.length_b   1.000
_cell.length_c   1.000
_cell.angle_alpha   90.00
_cell.angle_beta   90.00
_cell.angle_gamma   90.00
#
_symmetry.space_group_name_H-M   'P 1'
#
loop_
_entity.id
_entity.type
_entity.pdbx_description
1 polymer ?
#
loop_
_entity_poly.entity_id
_entity_poly.type
_entity_poly.pdbx_seq_one_letter_code
_entity_poly.pdbx_strand_id
1 'polypeptide(L)' 'MFKEGNGATHDPLSAQHMALFRRVVRNMVKQHTKSKGSIRSKLVAASFDDDFRAELLFG' A
#
# COMPACT_ATOMS: atom_id res chain seq x y z
N MET A 1 -24.06 21.89 -0.35
CA MET A 1 -24.52 20.56 -0.82
C MET A 1 -23.41 19.98 -1.69
N PHE A 2 -22.61 19.05 -1.17
CA PHE A 2 -21.56 18.40 -1.95
C PHE A 2 -22.21 17.37 -2.88
N LYS A 3 -21.99 17.51 -4.19
CA LYS A 3 -22.57 16.63 -5.21
C LYS A 3 -21.81 15.30 -5.22
N GLU A 4 -22.41 14.28 -4.62
CA GLU A 4 -21.96 12.88 -4.74
C GLU A 4 -21.91 12.53 -6.23
N GLY A 5 -20.71 12.42 -6.79
CA GLY A 5 -20.52 12.15 -8.21
C GLY A 5 -19.34 12.89 -8.86
N ASN A 6 -18.77 13.89 -8.20
CA ASN A 6 -17.49 14.48 -8.64
C ASN A 6 -16.29 13.67 -8.10
N GLY A 7 -16.36 12.34 -8.24
CA GLY A 7 -15.29 11.44 -7.86
C GLY A 7 -14.06 11.74 -8.72
N ALA A 8 -12.98 12.17 -8.08
CA ALA A 8 -11.71 12.51 -8.71
C ALA A 8 -10.94 11.28 -9.25
N THR A 9 -11.64 10.34 -9.88
CA THR A 9 -11.12 9.06 -10.38
C THR A 9 -11.04 9.01 -11.91
N HIS A 10 -11.16 10.15 -12.59
CA HIS A 10 -11.00 10.27 -14.04
C HIS A 10 -9.85 11.19 -14.45
N ASP A 11 -8.91 11.44 -13.53
CA ASP A 11 -7.70 12.22 -13.81
C ASP A 11 -6.53 11.24 -14.10
N PRO A 12 -5.88 11.30 -15.27
CA PRO A 12 -4.66 10.55 -15.56
C PRO A 12 -3.58 10.66 -14.46
N LEU A 13 -3.57 11.78 -13.72
CA LEU A 13 -2.69 11.97 -12.57
C LEU A 13 -3.00 10.99 -11.43
N SER A 14 -4.27 10.63 -11.21
CA SER A 14 -4.67 9.70 -10.16
C SER A 14 -4.06 8.31 -10.36
N ALA A 15 -4.06 7.78 -11.60
CA ALA A 15 -3.46 6.49 -11.92
C ALA A 15 -1.94 6.48 -11.70
N GLN A 16 -1.25 7.57 -12.07
CA GLN A 16 0.18 7.73 -11.86
C GLN A 16 0.53 7.79 -10.37
N HIS A 17 -0.22 8.58 -9.58
CA HIS A 17 -0.05 8.64 -8.13
C HIS A 17 -0.27 7.27 -7.47
N MET A 18 -1.28 6.52 -7.92
CA MET A 18 -1.51 5.15 -7.42
C MET A 18 -0.38 4.19 -7.79
N ALA A 19 0.19 4.31 -9.00
CA ALA A 19 1.34 3.50 -9.40
C ALA A 19 2.58 3.81 -8.55
N LEU A 20 2.83 5.08 -8.26
CA LEU A 20 3.91 5.52 -7.36
C LEU A 20 3.68 4.99 -5.94
N PHE A 21 2.47 5.14 -5.41
CA PHE A 21 2.12 4.62 -4.09
C PHE A 21 2.34 3.10 -3.99
N ARG A 22 1.86 2.33 -4.97
CA ARG A 22 2.10 0.88 -5.05
C ARG A 22 3.58 0.53 -5.10
N ARG A 23 4.41 1.37 -5.73
CA ARG A 23 5.87 1.18 -5.79
C ARG A 23 6.51 1.41 -4.42
N VAL A 24 6.12 2.46 -3.70
CA VAL A 24 6.60 2.75 -2.34
C VAL A 24 6.27 1.59 -1.40
N VAL A 25 5.00 1.17 -1.36
CA VAL A 25 4.56 0.04 -0.52
C VAL A 25 5.36 -1.24 -0.84
N ARG A 26 5.57 -1.55 -2.13
CA ARG A 26 6.38 -2.72 -2.52
C ARG A 26 7.84 -2.63 -2.08
N ASN A 27 8.43 -1.43 -2.09
CA ASN A 27 9.80 -1.25 -1.62
C ASN A 27 9.91 -1.43 -0.09
N MET A 28 8.96 -0.90 0.67
CA MET A 28 8.88 -1.12 2.13
C MET A 28 8.80 -2.61 2.46
N VAL A 29 7.89 -3.34 1.80
CA VAL A 29 7.73 -4.79 1.98
C VAL A 29 9.00 -5.58 1.61
N LYS A 30 9.73 -5.14 0.56
CA LYS A 30 11.00 -5.76 0.16
C LYS A 30 12.11 -5.54 1.19
N GLN A 31 12.17 -4.34 1.77
CA GLN A 31 13.16 -3.97 2.78
C GLN A 31 12.87 -4.56 4.15
N HIS A 32 11.63 -5.00 4.40
CA HIS A 32 11.27 -5.66 5.64
C HIS A 32 12.02 -6.98 5.83
N THR A 33 13.00 -7.01 6.74
CA THR A 33 13.91 -8.14 6.98
C THR A 33 13.46 -9.09 8.09
N LYS A 34 12.57 -8.64 9.00
CA LYS A 34 12.12 -9.42 10.16
C LYS A 34 11.25 -10.63 9.79
N SER A 35 10.56 -10.55 8.64
CA SER A 35 9.82 -11.68 8.06
C SER A 35 10.55 -12.32 6.88
N LYS A 36 10.71 -13.65 6.90
CA LYS A 36 11.31 -14.45 5.82
C LYS A 36 10.33 -14.84 4.70
N GLY A 37 9.07 -14.41 4.80
CA GLY A 37 8.04 -14.71 3.82
C GLY A 37 8.32 -14.12 2.43
N SER A 38 7.71 -14.70 1.40
CA SER A 38 7.75 -14.11 0.05
C SER A 38 7.12 -12.71 0.04
N ILE A 39 7.46 -11.88 -0.94
CA ILE A 39 6.85 -10.53 -1.11
C ILE A 39 5.32 -10.63 -1.13
N ARG A 40 4.78 -11.66 -1.81
CA ARG A 40 3.33 -11.89 -1.88
C ARG A 40 2.74 -12.20 -0.50
N SER A 41 3.37 -13.07 0.28
CA SER A 41 2.92 -13.41 1.62
C SER A 41 2.93 -12.19 2.55
N LYS A 42 3.97 -11.36 2.48
CA LYS A 42 4.05 -10.10 3.24
C LYS A 42 2.98 -9.09 2.83
N LEU A 43 2.65 -8.98 1.55
CA LEU A 43 1.56 -8.11 1.08
C LEU A 43 0.19 -8.58 1.61
N VAL A 44 -0.03 -9.90 1.67
CA VAL A 44 -1.24 -10.46 2.26
C VAL A 44 -1.29 -10.17 3.76
N ALA A 45 -0.19 -10.42 4.49
CA ALA A 45 -0.11 -10.10 5.92
C ALA A 45 -0.39 -8.61 6.18
N ALA A 46 0.23 -7.69 5.43
CA ALA A 46 -0.02 -6.25 5.57
C ALA A 46 -1.48 -5.84 5.30
N SER A 47 -2.28 -6.70 4.65
CA SER A 47 -3.70 -6.42 4.38
C SER A 47 -4.62 -6.85 5.52
N PHE A 48 -4.20 -7.80 6.37
CA PHE A 48 -5.08 -8.49 7.34
C PHE A 48 -4.51 -8.62 8.75
N ASP A 49 -3.23 -8.33 8.94
CA ASP A 49 -2.52 -8.43 10.21
C ASP A 49 -2.07 -7.02 10.64
N ASP A 50 -2.73 -6.51 11.67
CA ASP A 50 -2.52 -5.15 12.18
C ASP A 50 -1.15 -4.99 12.85
N ASP A 51 -0.68 -6.02 13.54
CA ASP A 51 0.62 -6.02 14.21
C ASP A 51 1.74 -6.04 13.16
N PHE A 52 1.62 -6.92 12.15
CA PHE A 52 2.56 -6.95 11.03
C PHE A 52 2.57 -5.62 10.26
N ARG A 53 1.41 -4.99 10.09
CA ARG A 53 1.31 -3.68 9.44
C ARG A 53 1.95 -2.57 10.27
N ALA A 54 1.77 -2.59 11.60
CA ALA A 54 2.43 -1.65 12.51
C ALA A 54 3.96 -1.82 12.48
N GLU A 55 4.45 -3.05 12.56
CA GLU A 55 5.88 -3.38 12.42
C GLU A 55 6.43 -2.90 11.06
N LEU A 56 5.70 -3.16 9.96
CA LEU A 56 6.11 -2.74 8.62
C LEU A 56 6.20 -1.22 8.44
N LEU A 57 5.33 -0.46 9.11
CA LEU A 57 5.27 1.00 8.98
C LEU A 57 6.18 1.73 9.98
N PHE A 58 6.39 1.18 11.17
CA PHE A 58 7.01 1.89 12.29
C PHE A 58 8.28 1.23 12.86
N GLY A 59 8.63 0.01 12.45
CA GLY A 59 9.92 -0.63 12.79
C GLY A 59 9.84 -1.71 13.86
#